data_AF-A0A9E5G6U2-F1
#
_entry.id   AF-A0A9E5G6U2-F1
#
_cell.length_a   1.000
_cell.length_b   1.000
_cell.length_c   1.000
_cell.angle_alpha   90.00
_cell.angle_beta   90.00
_cell.angle_gamma   90.00
#
_symmetry.space_group_name_H-M   'P 1'
#
loop_
_entity.id
_entity.type
_entity.pdbx_description
1 polymer ?
#
loop_
_entity_poly.entity_id
_entity_poly.type
_entity_poly.pdbx_seq_one_letter_code
_entity_poly.pdbx_strand_id
1 'polypeptide(L)' 'MASGTFMRVEDVADELGISKSYAYKIVQKLNAELKAQGFLTISGRINKQYFLEKTCYRPTDKERM' A
#
# COMPACT_ATOMS: atom_id res chain seq x y z
N MET A 1 -1.81 14.09 -13.00
CA MET A 1 -1.68 12.83 -12.24
C MET A 1 -2.45 13.01 -10.94
N ALA A 2 -3.65 12.44 -10.81
CA ALA A 2 -4.42 12.59 -9.59
C ALA A 2 -3.62 11.97 -8.44
N SER A 3 -3.08 12.83 -7.58
CA SER A 3 -2.33 12.49 -6.38
C SER A 3 -3.29 11.89 -5.35
N GLY A 4 -3.76 10.68 -5.63
CA GLY A 4 -4.48 9.87 -4.66
C GLY A 4 -3.54 9.53 -3.53
N THR A 5 -3.57 10.33 -2.45
CA THR A 5 -2.79 10.09 -1.23
C THR A 5 -3.06 8.71 -0.64
N PHE A 6 -4.23 8.14 -0.95
CA PHE A 6 -4.69 6.85 -0.44
C PHE A 6 -5.00 5.87 -1.57
N MET A 7 -4.50 4.64 -1.43
CA MET A 7 -4.86 3.49 -2.25
C MET A 7 -5.99 2.70 -1.60
N ARG A 8 -6.91 2.19 -2.41
CA ARG A 8 -7.92 1.22 -2.00
C ARG A 8 -7.35 -0.19 -2.12
N VAL A 9 -8.06 -1.14 -1.53
CA VAL A 9 -7.74 -2.59 -1.64
C VAL A 9 -7.70 -3.03 -3.10
N GLU A 10 -8.54 -2.45 -3.95
CA GLU A 10 -8.56 -2.74 -5.39
C GLU A 10 -7.27 -2.26 -6.06
N ASP A 11 -6.88 -1.00 -5.84
CA ASP A 11 -5.61 -0.48 -6.36
C ASP A 11 -4.40 -1.32 -5.90
N VAL A 12 -4.42 -1.79 -4.65
CA VAL A 12 -3.36 -2.66 -4.10
C VAL A 12 -3.38 -4.05 -4.75
N ALA A 13 -4.56 -4.58 -5.08
CA ALA A 13 -4.69 -5.87 -5.76
C ALA A 13 -4.16 -5.79 -7.19
N ASP A 14 -4.53 -4.73 -7.92
CA ASP A 14 -4.06 -4.47 -9.28
C ASP A 14 -2.54 -4.20 -9.33
N GLU A 15 -2.01 -3.39 -8.41
CA GLU A 15 -0.57 -3.08 -8.34
C GLU A 15 0.29 -4.31 -8.02
N LEU A 16 -0.19 -5.21 -7.16
CA LEU A 16 0.54 -6.42 -6.78
C LEU A 16 0.21 -7.64 -7.66
N GLY A 17 -0.79 -7.54 -8.54
CA GLY A 17 -1.28 -8.68 -9.33
C GLY A 17 -1.84 -9.83 -8.47
N ILE A 18 -2.45 -9.52 -7.33
CA ILE A 18 -2.98 -10.51 -6.38
C ILE A 18 -4.51 -10.46 -6.30
N SER A 19 -5.11 -11.49 -5.68
CA SER A 19 -6.56 -11.47 -5.41
C SER A 19 -6.96 -10.36 -4.43
N LYS A 20 -8.16 -9.80 -4.61
CA LYS A 20 -8.73 -8.78 -3.70
C LYS A 20 -8.73 -9.22 -2.23
N SER A 21 -9.00 -10.49 -1.98
CA SER A 21 -8.99 -11.07 -0.63
C SER A 21 -7.60 -11.05 0.00
N TYR A 22 -6.54 -11.26 -0.80
CA TYR A 22 -5.16 -11.20 -0.33
C TYR A 22 -4.70 -9.75 -0.12
N ALA A 23 -5.08 -8.84 -1.04
CA ALA A 23 -4.83 -7.42 -0.90
C ALA A 23 -5.47 -6.84 0.39
N TYR A 24 -6.68 -7.28 0.74
CA TYR A 24 -7.34 -6.87 1.99
C TYR A 24 -6.53 -7.25 3.22
N LYS A 25 -5.99 -8.48 3.26
CA LYS A 25 -5.12 -8.96 4.36
C LYS A 25 -3.86 -8.10 4.50
N ILE A 26 -3.24 -7.72 3.37
CA ILE A 26 -2.06 -6.85 3.36
C ILE A 26 -2.40 -5.47 3.91
N VAL A 27 -3.46 -4.84 3.39
CA VAL A 27 -3.92 -3.51 3.85
C VAL A 27 -4.25 -3.54 5.34
N GLN A 28 -4.91 -4.59 5.82
CA GLN A 28 -5.23 -4.74 7.24
C GLN A 28 -3.97 -4.87 8.11
N LYS A 29 -2.99 -5.66 7.67
CA LYS A 29 -1.71 -5.81 8.39
C LYS A 29 -0.96 -4.48 8.48
N LEU A 30 -0.86 -3.76 7.36
CA LEU A 30 -0.18 -2.46 7.32
C LEU A 30 -0.92 -1.40 8.15
N ASN A 31 -2.25 -1.40 8.14
CA ASN A 31 -3.04 -0.53 9.00
C ASN A 31 -2.90 -0.88 10.49
N ALA A 32 -2.68 -2.14 10.85
CA ALA A 32 -2.38 -2.53 12.22
C ALA A 32 -1.00 -2.03 12.67
N GLU A 33 0.02 -2.09 11.79
CA GLU A 33 1.35 -1.52 12.05
C GLU A 33 1.28 -0.01 12.26
N LEU A 34 0.58 0.71 11.38
CA LEU A 34 0.37 2.16 11.50
C LEU A 34 -0.39 2.52 12.78
N LYS A 35 -1.40 1.73 13.15
CA LYS A 35 -2.14 1.93 14.42
C LYS A 35 -1.22 1.71 15.63
N ALA A 36 -0.33 0.73 15.58
CA ALA A 36 0.66 0.50 16.64
C ALA A 36 1.69 1.64 16.76
N GLN A 37 1.99 2.33 15.66
CA GLN A 37 2.82 3.54 15.64
C GLN A 37 2.08 4.81 16.09
N GLY A 38 0.78 4.71 16.42
CA GLY A 38 -0.05 5.84 16.87
C GLY A 38 -0.73 6.63 15.75
N PHE A 39 -0.69 6.15 14.50
CA PHE A 39 -1.39 6.78 13.39
C PHE A 39 -2.86 6.34 13.32
N LEU A 40 -3.72 7.26 12.88
CA LEU A 40 -5.11 6.95 12.56
C LEU A 40 -5.17 6.23 11.20
N THR A 41 -5.77 5.03 11.20
CA THR A 41 -5.94 4.22 9.99
C THR A 41 -7.40 4.02 9.63
N ILE A 42 -7.68 3.86 8.33
CA ILE A 42 -9.04 3.66 7.81
C ILE A 42 -9.09 2.28 7.18
N SER A 43 -10.04 1.45 7.60
CA SER A 43 -10.22 0.11 7.01
C SER A 43 -10.44 0.20 5.51
N GLY A 44 -9.74 -0.64 4.75
CA GLY A 44 -9.82 -0.68 3.28
C GLY A 44 -9.09 0.44 2.55
N ARG A 45 -8.39 1.35 3.26
CA ARG A 45 -7.55 2.39 2.67
C ARG A 45 -6.17 2.39 3.31
N ILE A 46 -5.16 2.71 2.51
CA ILE A 46 -3.78 2.87 2.98
C ILE A 46 -3.11 4.04 2.28
N ASN A 47 -2.19 4.72 2.96
CA ASN A 47 -1.40 5.77 2.32
C ASN A 47 -0.50 5.14 1.23
N LYS A 48 -0.57 5.68 0.01
CA LYS A 48 0.18 5.18 -1.16
C LYS A 48 1.69 5.20 -0.92
N GLN A 49 2.20 6.27 -0.33
CA GLN A 49 3.63 6.41 -0.02
C GLN A 49 4.08 5.33 0.96
N TYR A 50 3.31 5.11 2.02
CA TYR A 50 3.60 4.09 3.02
C TYR A 50 3.57 2.68 2.43
N PHE A 51 2.58 2.40 1.58
CA PHE A 51 2.46 1.13 0.88
C PHE A 51 3.68 0.85 -0.01
N LEU A 52 4.07 1.81 -0.86
CA LEU A 52 5.23 1.68 -1.76
C LEU A 52 6.56 1.57 -0.99
N GLU A 53 6.69 2.28 0.13
CA GLU A 53 7.88 2.19 0.99
C GLU A 53 8.03 0.79 1.61
N LYS A 54 6.92 0.21 2.08
CA LYS A 54 6.91 -1.09 2.76
C LYS A 54 6.98 -2.30 1.83
N THR A 55 6.45 -2.19 0.62
CA THR A 55 6.39 -3.31 -0.32
C THR A 55 7.63 -3.43 -1.22
N CYS A 56 8.63 -2.56 -1.04
CA CYS A 56 9.88 -2.55 -1.81
C CYS A 56 9.71 -2.37 -3.33
N TYR A 57 8.51 -2.08 -3.85
CA TYR A 57 8.28 -1.59 -5.22
C TYR A 57 8.57 -0.08 -5.32
N ARG A 58 9.61 0.41 -4.65
CA ARG A 58 10.28 1.56 -5.26
C ARG A 58 10.77 1.03 -6.60
N PRO A 59 10.54 1.70 -7.74
CA PRO A 59 11.48 1.52 -8.82
C PRO A 59 12.82 1.88 -8.17
N THR A 60 13.64 0.88 -7.90
CA THR A 60 15.04 1.14 -7.63
C THR A 60 15.44 1.89 -8.87
N ASP A 61 15.78 3.18 -8.73
CA ASP A 61 16.44 3.96 -9.76
C ASP A 61 17.86 3.37 -9.90
N LYS A 62 17.91 2.08 -10.25
CA LYS A 62 19.07 1.27 -10.51
C LYS A 62 18.81 0.63 -11.86
N GLU A 63 19.48 1.25 -12.81
CA GLU A 63 20.01 0.60 -14.00
C GLU A 63 19.01 0.47 -15.16
N ARG A 64 18.63 1.64 -15.69
CA ARG A 64 18.74 1.85 -17.14
C ARG A 64 20.15 2.39 -17.44
N MET A 65 21.17 1.55 -17.30
CA MET A 65 22.47 1.70 -17.97
C MET A 65 22.75 0.42 -18.74
#